data_AF-A0AA97EWI7-F1
#
_entry.id   AF-A0AA97EWI7-F1
#
_cell.length_a   1.000
_cell.length_b   1.000
_cell.length_c   1.000
_cell.angle_alpha   90.00
_cell.angle_beta   90.00
_cell.angle_gamma   90.00
#
_symmetry.space_group_name_H-M   'P 1'
#
loop_
_entity.id
_entity.type
_entity.pdbx_description
1 polymer ?
#
loop_
_entity_poly.entity_id
_entity_poly.type
_entity_poly.pdbx_seq_one_letter_code
_entity_poly.pdbx_strand_id
1 'polypeptide(L)' 'MNTPKLYIWAYKAKVQGGRGFIRGRVEAPTGSHAEQAIKRNNLMVDSIDKIKIDRSVNARILPYEKWEGAA' A
#
# COMPACT_ATOMS: atom_id res chain seq x y z
N MET A 1 -7.37 18.39 -18.96
CA MET A 1 -7.22 18.00 -17.54
C MET A 1 -5.99 17.11 -17.43
N ASN A 2 -4.94 17.57 -16.75
CA ASN A 2 -3.70 16.80 -16.61
C ASN A 2 -3.91 15.83 -15.43
N THR A 3 -4.44 14.64 -15.69
CA THR A 3 -4.59 13.63 -14.64
C THR A 3 -3.18 13.29 -14.14
N PRO A 4 -2.89 13.47 -12.84
CA PRO A 4 -1.54 13.24 -12.34
C PRO A 4 -1.16 11.78 -12.58
N LYS A 5 0.05 11.55 -13.10
CA LYS A 5 0.56 10.21 -13.38
C LYS A 5 0.58 9.41 -12.08
N LEU A 6 -0.27 8.39 -12.00
CA LEU A 6 -0.35 7.50 -10.85
C LEU A 6 0.76 6.45 -10.95
N TYR A 7 1.42 6.21 -9.82
CA TYR A 7 2.42 5.16 -9.67
C TYR A 7 1.88 4.11 -8.71
N ILE A 8 2.34 2.87 -8.88
CA ILE A 8 2.04 1.78 -7.97
C ILE A 8 3.09 1.79 -6.87
N TRP A 9 2.64 1.89 -5.62
CA TRP A 9 3.49 1.90 -4.44
C TRP A 9 3.29 0.61 -3.68
N ALA A 10 4.31 -0.24 -3.66
CA ALA A 10 4.35 -1.41 -2.79
C ALA A 10 4.68 -0.97 -1.36
N TYR A 11 3.93 -1.48 -0.40
CA TYR A 11 4.10 -1.15 1.00
C TYR A 11 4.14 -2.38 1.90
N LYS A 12 4.79 -2.20 3.05
CA LYS A 12 4.74 -3.09 4.20
C LYS A 12 4.39 -2.23 5.40
N ALA A 13 3.29 -2.54 6.06
CA ALA A 13 2.80 -1.79 7.21
C ALA A 13 2.59 -2.72 8.41
N LYS A 14 2.85 -2.22 9.62
CA LYS A 14 2.64 -2.95 10.87
C LYS A 14 1.21 -2.71 11.33
N VAL A 15 0.50 -3.79 11.65
CA VAL A 15 -0.86 -3.71 12.18
C VAL A 15 -0.87 -3.61 13.70
N GLN A 16 -1.87 -2.90 14.20
CA GLN A 16 -2.11 -2.65 15.61
C GLN A 16 -2.41 -3.94 16.37
N GLY A 17 -1.91 -4.03 17.61
CA GLY A 17 -2.09 -5.21 18.46
C GLY A 17 -1.02 -6.29 18.30
N GLY A 18 0.11 -6.00 17.64
CA GLY A 18 1.27 -6.90 17.58
C GLY A 18 1.10 -8.12 16.66
N ARG A 19 0.00 -8.19 15.89
CA ARG A 19 -0.39 -9.36 15.09
C ARG A 19 0.29 -9.49 13.71
N GLY A 20 1.33 -8.69 13.43
CA GLY A 20 2.20 -8.89 12.27
C GLY A 20 2.27 -7.70 11.30
N PHE A 21 2.54 -8.01 10.04
CA PHE A 21 2.70 -7.03 8.97
C PHE A 21 1.76 -7.33 7.81
N ILE A 22 1.14 -6.28 7.27
CA ILE A 22 0.42 -6.34 6.01
C ILE A 22 1.34 -5.87 4.88
N ARG A 23 1.22 -6.48 3.71
CA ARG A 23 1.92 -6.05 2.50
C ARG A 23 0.88 -5.84 1.42
N GLY A 24 1.07 -4.83 0.60
CA GLY A 24 0.14 -4.53 -0.47
C GLY A 24 0.72 -3.55 -1.46
N ARG A 25 -0.13 -3.12 -2.38
CA ARG A 25 0.17 -2.07 -3.36
C ARG A 25 -0.94 -1.04 -3.35
N VAL A 26 -0.61 0.23 -3.57
CA VAL A 26 -1.57 1.31 -3.71
C VAL A 26 -1.21 2.22 -4.87
N GLU A 27 -2.20 2.73 -5.58
CA GLU A 27 -1.99 3.71 -6.65
C GLU A 27 -2.02 5.11 -6.06
N ALA A 28 -0.95 5.86 -6.28
CA ALA A 28 -0.85 7.24 -5.83
C ALA A 28 0.13 8.04 -6.69
N PRO A 29 -0.09 9.36 -6.82
CA PRO A 29 0.81 10.23 -7.59
C PRO A 29 2.15 10.44 -6.89
N THR A 30 2.19 10.40 -5.55
CA THR A 30 3.41 10.55 -4.75
C THR A 30 3.44 9.59 -3.56
N GLY A 31 4.61 9.41 -2.95
CA GLY A 31 4.80 8.55 -1.78
C GLY A 31 3.94 8.99 -0.60
N SER A 32 3.83 10.30 -0.34
CA SER A 32 3.00 10.83 0.75
C SER A 32 1.51 10.54 0.53
N HIS A 33 1.02 10.62 -0.71
CA HIS A 33 -0.36 10.22 -1.03
C HIS A 33 -0.56 8.72 -0.86
N ALA A 34 0.45 7.92 -1.20
CA ALA A 34 0.42 6.47 -0.98
C ALA A 34 0.35 6.14 0.52
N GLU A 35 1.15 6.80 1.36
CA GLU A 35 1.10 6.63 2.82
C GLU A 35 -0.27 7.01 3.40
N GLN A 36 -0.84 8.12 2.98
CA GLN A 36 -2.19 8.53 3.39
C GLN A 36 -3.24 7.50 2.94
N ALA A 37 -3.14 6.99 1.72
CA ALA A 37 -4.06 5.98 1.21
C ALA A 37 -3.93 4.66 1.98
N ILE A 38 -2.70 4.23 2.35
CA ILE A 38 -2.47 3.03 3.16
C ILE A 38 -3.13 3.17 4.54
N LYS A 39 -2.96 4.32 5.20
CA LYS A 39 -3.57 4.61 6.51
C LYS A 39 -5.09 4.72 6.42
N ARG A 40 -5.62 5.34 5.35
CA ARG A 40 -7.06 5.47 5.14
C ARG A 40 -7.72 4.11 4.85
N ASN A 41 -7.07 3.28 4.04
CA ASN A 41 -7.60 1.97 3.67
C ASN A 41 -7.41 0.92 4.77
N ASN A 42 -6.45 1.13 5.67
CA ASN A 42 -6.19 0.22 6.79
C ASN A 42 -6.22 1.00 8.11
N LEU A 43 -7.40 1.09 8.71
CA LEU A 43 -7.64 1.75 10.01
C LEU A 43 -6.81 1.16 11.17
N MET A 44 -6.21 -0.01 10.97
CA MET A 44 -5.41 -0.73 11.97
C MET A 44 -3.90 -0.66 11.70
N VAL A 45 -3.39 0.27 10.89
CA VAL A 45 -1.95 0.42 10.66
C VAL A 45 -1.34 1.39 11.68
N ASP A 46 -0.46 0.88 12.56
CA ASP A 46 0.30 1.70 13.50
C ASP A 46 1.44 2.46 12.80
N SER A 47 2.12 1.80 11.87
CA SER A 47 3.24 2.39 11.14
C SER A 47 3.47 1.73 9.79
N ILE A 48 4.01 2.51 8.84
CA ILE A 48 4.44 2.02 7.54
C ILE A 48 5.95 1.76 7.63
N ASP A 49 6.34 0.49 7.52
CA ASP A 49 7.73 0.02 7.66
C ASP A 49 8.53 0.29 6.39
N LYS A 50 7.91 0.06 5.22
CA LYS A 50 8.50 0.35 3.91
C LYS A 50 7.44 0.76 2.92
N ILE A 51 7.76 1.75 2.10
CA ILE A 51 6.98 2.14 0.93
C ILE A 51 7.92 2.43 -0.23
N LYS A 52 7.65 1.86 -1.41
CA LYS A 52 8.49 2.07 -2.60
C LYS A 52 7.66 1.96 -3.88
N ILE A 53 8.09 2.66 -4.91
CA ILE A 53 7.49 2.54 -6.24
C ILE A 53 7.78 1.13 -6.78
N ASP A 54 6.73 0.39 -7.12
CA ASP A 54 6.83 -0.87 -7.85
C ASP A 54 6.81 -0.57 -9.36
N ARG A 55 7.99 -0.69 -9.99
CA ARG A 55 8.18 -0.47 -11.43
C ARG A 55 8.07 -1.75 -12.24
N SER A 56 7.68 -2.87 -11.61
CA SER A 56 7.57 -4.15 -12.30
C SER A 56 6.52 -4.04 -13.40
N VAL A 57 6.82 -4.59 -14.58
CA VAL A 57 5.87 -4.61 -15.72
C VAL A 57 4.55 -5.28 -15.32
N ASN A 58 4.62 -6.25 -14.40
CA ASN A 58 3.47 -6.98 -13.87
C ASN A 58 2.82 -6.32 -12.63
N ALA A 59 3.27 -5.15 -12.19
CA ALA A 59 2.70 -4.48 -11.01
C ALA A 59 1.21 -4.14 -11.20
N ARG A 60 0.79 -3.94 -12.46
CA ARG A 60 -0.62 -3.76 -12.86
C ARG A 60 -1.41 -5.05 -13.09
N ILE A 61 -0.72 -6.18 -13.24
CA ILE A 61 -1.33 -7.49 -13.58
C ILE A 61 -1.75 -8.25 -12.32
N LEU A 62 -1.10 -8.01 -11.19
CA LEU A 62 -1.47 -8.57 -9.89
C LEU A 62 -2.09 -7.49 -9.00
N PRO A 63 -3.41 -7.22 -9.16
CA PRO A 63 -4.10 -6.32 -8.26
C PRO A 63 -4.14 -7.01 -6.90
N TYR A 64 -3.40 -6.45 -5.94
CA TYR A 64 -3.80 -6.44 -4.54
C TYR A 64 -3.93 -7.81 -3.82
N GLU A 65 -3.04 -8.07 -2.87
CA GLU A 65 -3.43 -8.93 -1.74
C GLU A 65 -4.14 -8.04 -0.71
N LYS A 66 -5.47 -8.20 -0.62
CA LYS A 66 -6.25 -7.76 0.52
C LYS A 66 -5.79 -8.56 1.73
N TRP A 67 -5.59 -7.90 2.87
CA TRP A 67 -5.49 -8.62 4.12
C TRP A 67 -6.88 -9.19 4.47
N GLU A 68 -7.12 -10.43 4.08
CA GLU A 68 -8.27 -11.24 4.48
C GLU A 68 -7.84 -11.99 5.74
N GLY A 69 -8.07 -11.37 6.91
CA GLY A 69 -7.52 -11.76 8.21
C GLY A 69 -7.24 -13.25 8.40
N ALA A 70 -6.05 -13.54 8.94
CA ALA A 70 -5.54 -14.90 9.21
C ALA A 70 -6.67 -15.87 9.63
N ALA A 71 -7.01 -16.78 8.71
CA ALA A 71 -7.72 -18.01 9.01
C ALA A 71 -6.71 -19.08 9.46
#